data_AF-A0A428X6P2-F1
#
_entry.id   AF-A0A428X6P2-F1
#
_cell.length_a   1.000
_cell.length_b   1.000
_cell.length_c   1.000
_cell.angle_alpha   90.00
_cell.angle_beta   90.00
_cell.angle_gamma   90.00
#
_symmetry.space_group_name_H-M   'P 1'
#
loop_
_entity.id
_entity.type
_entity.pdbx_description
1 polymer ?
#
loop_
_entity_poly.entity_id
_entity_poly.type
_entity_poly.pdbx_seq_one_letter_code
_entity_poly.pdbx_strand_id
1 'polypeptide(L)'
;MRNIFALAREFVDLPLDDIDQLLQSPEHHQRVGALSIMGKQFTRKATTEALRTELYELYLRRTDRINTWDLVDLSGHHVVGGYLFDKPRTVLYDLARAGDWWERRLAIFATLHFVRRGEVDDTFAIAEILINDHED
;
A
#
# COMPACT_ATOMS: atom_id res chain seq x y z
N MET A 1 7.45 11.13 -15.53
CA MET A 1 6.66 10.97 -14.29
C MET A 1 5.37 11.81 -14.24
N ARG A 2 5.40 13.13 -14.52
CA ARG A 2 4.22 14.03 -14.41
C ARG A 2 2.98 13.58 -15.23
N ASN A 3 3.19 12.87 -16.34
CA ASN A 3 2.12 12.34 -17.19
C ASN A 3 1.36 11.17 -16.53
N ILE A 4 2.07 10.21 -15.92
CA ILE A 4 1.45 9.03 -15.28
C ILE A 4 0.52 9.44 -14.13
N PHE A 5 0.92 10.40 -13.31
CA PHE A 5 0.09 10.85 -12.19
C PHE A 5 -1.16 11.61 -12.61
N ALA A 6 -1.10 12.34 -13.74
CA ALA A 6 -2.26 13.00 -14.33
C ALA A 6 -3.21 11.94 -14.91
N LEU A 7 -2.68 11.00 -15.69
CA LEU A 7 -3.43 9.87 -16.23
C LEU A 7 -4.13 9.06 -15.13
N ALA A 8 -3.41 8.73 -14.05
CA ALA A 8 -4.00 8.01 -12.93
C ALA A 8 -5.12 8.78 -12.19
N ARG A 9 -5.28 10.10 -12.39
CA ARG A 9 -6.47 10.83 -11.91
C ARG A 9 -7.65 10.69 -12.87
N GLU A 10 -7.38 10.66 -14.18
CA GLU A 10 -8.40 10.45 -15.22
C GLU A 10 -8.99 9.03 -15.14
N PHE A 11 -8.17 8.05 -14.77
CA PHE A 11 -8.54 6.64 -14.63
C PHE A 11 -8.76 6.20 -13.18
N VAL A 12 -9.21 7.10 -12.29
CA VAL A 12 -9.44 6.77 -10.87
C VAL A 12 -10.54 5.72 -10.66
N ASP A 13 -11.44 5.57 -11.64
CA ASP A 13 -12.54 4.59 -11.65
C ASP A 13 -12.18 3.26 -12.31
N LEU A 14 -10.90 3.00 -12.56
CA LEU A 14 -10.46 1.76 -13.18
C LEU A 14 -10.96 0.55 -12.35
N PRO A 15 -11.57 -0.46 -12.99
CA PRO A 15 -11.96 -1.70 -12.34
C PRO A 15 -10.78 -2.41 -11.67
N LEU A 16 -11.06 -3.19 -10.62
CA LEU A 16 -10.00 -3.92 -9.91
C LEU A 16 -9.25 -4.92 -10.79
N ASP A 17 -9.94 -5.58 -11.71
CA ASP A 17 -9.32 -6.55 -12.62
C ASP A 17 -8.28 -5.89 -13.53
N ASP A 18 -8.57 -4.67 -13.99
CA ASP A 18 -7.64 -3.88 -14.80
C ASP A 18 -6.47 -3.37 -13.95
N ILE A 19 -6.70 -2.99 -12.69
CA ILE A 19 -5.62 -2.65 -11.74
C ILE A 19 -4.72 -3.87 -11.51
N ASP A 20 -5.29 -5.06 -11.30
CA ASP A 20 -4.55 -6.31 -11.13
C ASP A 20 -3.73 -6.64 -12.39
N GLN A 21 -4.32 -6.49 -13.58
CA GLN A 21 -3.61 -6.68 -14.85
C GLN A 21 -2.40 -5.74 -14.99
N LEU A 22 -2.53 -4.47 -14.62
CA LEU A 22 -1.41 -3.53 -14.64
C LEU A 22 -0.32 -3.88 -13.60
N LEU A 23 -0.70 -4.42 -12.44
CA LEU A 23 0.24 -4.90 -11.43
C LEU A 23 1.04 -6.13 -11.89
N GLN A 24 0.45 -6.99 -12.73
CA GLN A 24 1.12 -8.15 -13.29
C GLN A 24 2.17 -7.81 -14.36
N SER A 25 2.12 -6.59 -14.90
CA SER A 25 3.03 -6.16 -15.94
C SER A 25 4.49 -6.16 -15.47
N PRO A 26 5.44 -6.64 -16.32
CA PRO A 26 6.87 -6.50 -16.01
C PRO A 26 7.30 -5.02 -16.01
N GLU A 27 6.56 -4.16 -16.71
CA GLU A 27 6.87 -2.75 -16.87
C GLU A 27 6.61 -1.97 -15.57
N HIS A 28 7.68 -1.47 -14.97
CA HIS A 28 7.61 -0.72 -13.71
C HIS A 28 6.64 0.47 -13.77
N HIS A 29 6.60 1.21 -14.89
CA HIS A 29 5.70 2.36 -15.04
C HIS A 29 4.20 1.98 -15.02
N GLN A 30 3.84 0.76 -15.43
CA GLN A 30 2.46 0.28 -15.38
C GLN A 30 2.05 -0.02 -13.95
N ARG A 31 2.95 -0.64 -13.16
CA ARG A 31 2.75 -0.88 -11.73
C ARG A 31 2.65 0.42 -10.93
N VAL A 32 3.48 1.42 -11.26
CA VAL A 32 3.37 2.79 -10.72
C VAL A 32 1.98 3.37 -11.02
N GLY A 33 1.49 3.23 -12.26
CA GLY A 33 0.16 3.66 -12.65
C GLY A 33 -0.94 2.98 -11.82
N ALA A 34 -0.89 1.65 -11.71
CA ALA A 34 -1.83 0.83 -10.96
C ALA A 34 -1.91 1.26 -9.48
N LEU A 35 -0.77 1.36 -8.79
CA LEU A 35 -0.72 1.75 -7.38
C LEU A 35 -1.13 3.21 -7.17
N SER A 36 -0.84 4.08 -8.13
CA SER A 36 -1.31 5.48 -8.10
C SER A 36 -2.83 5.57 -8.22
N ILE A 37 -3.43 4.80 -9.15
CA ILE A 37 -4.89 4.71 -9.32
C ILE A 37 -5.50 4.13 -8.04
N MET A 38 -5.00 2.99 -7.57
CA MET A 38 -5.48 2.30 -6.37
C MET A 38 -5.50 3.22 -5.14
N GLY A 39 -4.41 3.95 -4.88
CA GLY A 39 -4.35 4.90 -3.75
C GLY A 39 -5.34 6.06 -3.87
N LYS A 40 -5.55 6.60 -5.08
CA LYS A 40 -6.55 7.65 -5.34
C LYS A 40 -7.97 7.12 -5.22
N GLN A 41 -8.23 5.93 -5.73
CA GLN A 41 -9.53 5.27 -5.66
C GLN A 41 -9.86 4.99 -4.19
N PHE A 42 -8.92 4.46 -3.41
CA PHE A 42 -9.12 4.19 -1.98
C PHE A 42 -9.48 5.45 -1.17
N THR A 43 -8.76 6.56 -1.40
CA THR A 43 -8.90 7.81 -0.63
C THR A 43 -10.06 8.69 -1.08
N ARG A 44 -10.67 8.40 -2.24
CA ARG A 44 -11.80 9.18 -2.76
C ARG A 44 -13.03 9.04 -1.86
N LYS A 45 -13.71 10.17 -1.61
CA LYS A 45 -14.90 10.22 -0.73
C LYS A 45 -16.05 9.34 -1.19
N ALA A 46 -16.21 9.14 -2.50
CA ALA A 46 -17.28 8.34 -3.09
C ALA A 46 -17.01 6.82 -3.02
N THR A 47 -15.82 6.41 -2.60
CA THR A 47 -15.44 5.00 -2.55
C THR A 47 -16.12 4.31 -1.38
N THR A 48 -16.83 3.23 -1.67
CA THR A 48 -17.57 2.44 -0.68
C THR A 48 -16.62 1.62 0.18
N GLU A 49 -17.09 1.20 1.36
CA GLU A 49 -16.30 0.33 2.25
C GLU A 49 -16.03 -1.05 1.62
N ALA A 50 -16.97 -1.57 0.83
CA ALA A 50 -16.78 -2.79 0.06
C ALA A 50 -15.60 -2.65 -0.92
N LEU A 51 -15.59 -1.57 -1.71
CA LEU A 51 -14.49 -1.31 -2.65
C LEU A 51 -13.15 -1.08 -1.93
N ARG A 52 -13.15 -0.42 -0.77
CA ARG A 52 -11.92 -0.27 0.05
C ARG A 52 -11.38 -1.63 0.51
N THR A 53 -12.26 -2.54 0.89
CA THR A 53 -11.89 -3.91 1.26
C THR A 53 -11.26 -4.63 0.08
N GLU A 54 -11.89 -4.59 -1.09
CA GLU A 54 -11.35 -5.25 -2.29
C GLU A 54 -9.99 -4.67 -2.71
N LEU A 55 -9.81 -3.34 -2.63
CA LEU A 55 -8.53 -2.68 -2.92
C LEU A 55 -7.42 -3.09 -1.94
N TYR A 56 -7.76 -3.18 -0.66
CA TYR A 56 -6.85 -3.65 0.39
C TYR A 56 -6.44 -5.12 0.15
N GLU A 57 -7.41 -6.00 -0.12
CA GLU A 57 -7.15 -7.41 -0.39
C GLU A 57 -6.32 -7.62 -1.65
N LEU A 58 -6.57 -6.85 -2.71
CA LEU A 58 -5.76 -6.87 -3.92
C LEU A 58 -4.33 -6.39 -3.64
N TYR A 59 -4.16 -5.32 -2.86
CA TYR A 59 -2.83 -4.81 -2.49
C TYR A 59 -2.01 -5.90 -1.79
N LEU A 60 -2.58 -6.53 -0.75
CA LEU A 60 -1.88 -7.57 0.01
C LEU A 60 -1.61 -8.83 -0.82
N ARG A 61 -2.55 -9.23 -1.69
CA ARG A 61 -2.35 -10.37 -2.60
C ARG A 61 -1.23 -10.11 -3.61
N ARG A 62 -0.89 -8.84 -3.87
CA ARG A 62 0.08 -8.41 -4.89
C ARG A 62 1.36 -7.82 -4.33
N THR A 63 1.69 -8.06 -3.06
CA THR A 63 2.99 -7.66 -2.50
C THR A 63 4.16 -8.22 -3.33
N ASP A 64 3.99 -9.39 -3.96
CA ASP A 64 4.93 -9.99 -4.92
C ASP A 64 5.27 -9.08 -6.13
N ARG A 65 4.40 -8.10 -6.44
CA ARG A 65 4.57 -7.13 -7.54
C ARG A 65 4.97 -5.74 -7.06
N ILE A 66 5.06 -5.51 -5.75
CA ILE A 66 5.39 -4.22 -5.14
C ILE A 66 6.81 -4.33 -4.57
N ASN A 67 7.79 -4.34 -5.48
CA ASN A 67 9.17 -4.74 -5.15
C ASN A 67 10.21 -3.61 -5.36
N THR A 68 9.78 -2.37 -5.15
CA THR A 68 10.66 -1.20 -5.09
C THR A 68 10.09 -0.21 -4.06
N TRP A 69 10.96 0.64 -3.51
CA TRP A 69 10.59 1.60 -2.48
C TRP A 69 9.47 2.53 -2.95
N ASP A 70 9.51 2.98 -4.20
CA ASP A 70 8.54 3.92 -4.75
C ASP A 70 7.16 3.27 -4.92
N LEU A 71 7.09 1.97 -5.25
CA LEU A 71 5.83 1.24 -5.35
C LEU A 71 5.15 1.13 -3.99
N VAL A 72 5.88 0.79 -2.94
CA VAL A 72 5.35 0.77 -1.56
C VAL A 72 4.85 2.16 -1.17
N ASP A 73 5.68 3.18 -1.42
CA ASP A 73 5.47 4.53 -0.91
C ASP A 73 4.27 5.25 -1.58
N LEU A 74 3.92 4.85 -2.81
CA LEU A 74 2.81 5.44 -3.59
C LEU A 74 1.46 5.35 -2.89
N SER A 75 1.16 4.22 -2.26
CA SER A 75 -0.17 3.96 -1.74
C SER A 75 -0.24 3.08 -0.50
N GLY A 76 0.86 2.51 0.00
CA GLY A 76 0.84 1.60 1.16
C GLY A 76 0.21 2.24 2.42
N HIS A 77 0.60 3.46 2.77
CA HIS A 77 0.01 4.20 3.89
C HIS A 77 -1.46 4.64 3.68
N HIS A 78 -1.92 4.69 2.44
CA HIS A 78 -3.32 4.99 2.15
C HIS A 78 -4.16 3.73 2.16
N VAL A 79 -3.79 2.73 1.36
CA VAL A 79 -4.55 1.50 1.16
C VAL A 79 -4.42 0.59 2.38
N VAL A 80 -3.20 0.19 2.75
CA VAL A 80 -2.99 -0.72 3.89
C VAL A 80 -3.18 0.01 5.20
N GLY A 81 -2.45 1.11 5.41
CA GLY A 81 -2.55 1.91 6.63
C GLY A 81 -3.96 2.48 6.85
N GLY A 82 -4.60 3.01 5.81
CA GLY A 82 -5.94 3.59 5.94
C GLY A 82 -7.04 2.56 6.15
N TYR A 83 -6.91 1.37 5.55
CA TYR A 83 -7.88 0.30 5.76
C TYR A 83 -7.81 -0.26 7.19
N LEU A 84 -6.60 -0.36 7.76
CA LEU A 84 -6.38 -0.93 9.09
C LEU A 84 -6.58 0.05 10.24
N PHE A 85 -6.94 1.31 9.96
CA PHE A 85 -7.05 2.33 11.01
C PHE A 85 -8.07 1.95 12.08
N ASP A 86 -9.23 1.41 11.68
CA ASP A 86 -10.31 0.99 12.58
C ASP A 86 -10.47 -0.54 12.66
N LYS A 87 -9.42 -1.30 12.28
CA LYS A 87 -9.44 -2.77 12.19
C LYS A 87 -8.27 -3.40 12.92
N PRO A 88 -8.28 -4.73 13.17
CA PRO A 88 -7.14 -5.43 13.74
C PRO A 88 -5.88 -5.25 12.89
N ARG A 89 -4.77 -4.87 13.53
CA ARG A 89 -3.51 -4.50 12.87
C ARG A 89 -2.48 -5.64 12.82
N THR A 90 -2.86 -6.86 13.19
CA THR A 90 -1.97 -8.04 13.27
C THR A 90 -1.19 -8.28 11.98
N VAL A 91 -1.82 -8.04 10.82
CA VAL A 91 -1.19 -8.14 9.50
C VAL A 91 0.08 -7.29 9.36
N LEU A 92 0.17 -6.12 9.99
CA LEU A 92 1.38 -5.28 9.94
C LEU A 92 2.54 -5.96 10.66
N TYR A 93 2.24 -6.68 11.75
CA TYR A 93 3.24 -7.42 12.52
C TYR A 93 3.68 -8.72 11.81
N ASP A 94 2.79 -9.32 11.02
CA ASP A 94 3.13 -10.45 10.16
C ASP A 94 4.05 -9.99 9.02
N LEU A 95 3.69 -8.89 8.35
CA LEU A 95 4.51 -8.25 7.32
C LEU A 95 5.90 -7.82 7.86
N ALA A 96 5.97 -7.27 9.08
CA ALA A 96 7.24 -6.89 9.71
C ALA A 96 8.18 -8.08 9.97
N ARG A 97 7.65 -9.30 10.02
CA ARG A 97 8.44 -10.53 10.21
C ARG A 97 8.62 -11.33 8.93
N ALA A 98 8.11 -10.82 7.80
CA ALA A 98 8.21 -11.50 6.52
C ALA A 98 9.65 -11.61 6.04
N GLY A 99 9.95 -12.67 5.29
CA GLY A 99 11.25 -12.84 4.65
C GLY A 99 11.50 -11.82 3.53
N ASP A 100 10.44 -11.27 2.94
CA ASP A 100 10.52 -10.25 1.89
C ASP A 100 10.71 -8.84 2.50
N TRP A 101 11.73 -8.13 2.02
CA TRP A 101 12.06 -6.79 2.50
C TRP A 101 10.97 -5.76 2.19
N TRP A 102 10.28 -5.87 1.05
CA TRP A 102 9.24 -4.92 0.66
C TRP A 102 8.00 -5.06 1.52
N GLU A 103 7.68 -6.28 1.95
CA GLU A 103 6.65 -6.53 2.98
C GLU A 103 7.03 -5.90 4.32
N ARG A 104 8.29 -6.02 4.75
CA ARG A 104 8.77 -5.37 5.98
C ARG A 104 8.73 -3.84 5.88
N ARG A 105 9.14 -3.27 4.74
CA ARG A 105 8.99 -1.83 4.45
C ARG A 105 7.53 -1.40 4.49
N LEU A 106 6.64 -2.18 3.88
CA LEU A 106 5.20 -1.90 3.88
C LEU A 106 4.64 -1.86 5.31
N ALA A 107 5.06 -2.78 6.18
CA ALA A 107 4.63 -2.83 7.57
C ALA A 107 4.86 -1.49 8.28
N ILE A 108 6.10 -0.97 8.24
CA ILE A 108 6.43 0.29 8.89
C ILE A 108 5.80 1.48 8.17
N PHE A 109 5.84 1.50 6.83
CA PHE A 109 5.33 2.63 6.05
C PHE A 109 3.81 2.79 6.16
N ALA A 110 3.06 1.69 6.28
CA ALA A 110 1.63 1.72 6.51
C ALA A 110 1.25 2.51 7.78
N THR A 111 2.08 2.44 8.83
CA THR A 111 1.84 3.16 10.08
C THR A 111 1.90 4.68 9.96
N LEU A 112 2.43 5.23 8.86
CA LEU A 112 2.38 6.67 8.58
C LEU A 112 0.93 7.21 8.63
N HIS A 113 -0.06 6.37 8.31
CA HIS A 113 -1.48 6.72 8.45
C HIS A 113 -1.88 7.04 9.90
N PHE A 114 -1.35 6.27 10.85
CA PHE A 114 -1.64 6.33 12.28
C PHE A 114 -0.88 7.48 12.93
N VAL A 115 0.41 7.63 12.57
CA VAL A 115 1.28 8.72 13.06
C VAL A 115 0.69 10.08 12.72
N ARG A 116 0.14 10.24 11.50
CA ARG A 116 -0.54 11.48 11.09
C ARG A 116 -1.80 11.82 11.92
N ARG A 117 -2.29 10.87 12.71
CA ARG A 117 -3.43 11.01 13.63
C ARG A 117 -3.01 10.98 15.10
N GLY A 118 -1.71 10.95 15.37
CA GLY A 118 -1.16 10.93 16.73
C GLY A 118 -1.06 9.54 17.36
N GLU A 119 -1.36 8.46 16.63
CA GLU A 119 -1.16 7.09 17.09
C GLU A 119 0.22 6.59 16.65
N VAL A 120 1.11 6.35 17.62
CA VAL A 120 2.53 5.99 17.37
C VAL A 120 2.92 4.61 17.88
N ASP A 121 2.06 3.95 18.66
CA ASP A 121 2.38 2.71 19.36
C ASP A 121 2.76 1.58 18.39
N ASP A 122 1.98 1.37 17.32
CA ASP A 122 2.30 0.37 16.30
C ASP A 122 3.60 0.70 15.55
N THR A 123 3.89 1.99 15.30
CA THR A 123 5.13 2.41 14.64
C THR A 123 6.34 2.02 15.48
N PHE A 124 6.31 2.29 16.79
CA PHE A 124 7.41 1.92 17.68
C PHE A 124 7.54 0.41 17.85
N ALA A 125 6.43 -0.31 18.01
CA ALA A 125 6.44 -1.76 18.13
C ALA A 125 6.98 -2.46 16.86
N ILE A 126 6.62 -1.97 15.68
CA ILE A 126 7.16 -2.48 14.41
C ILE A 126 8.63 -2.08 14.24
N ALA A 127 9.02 -0.86 14.61
CA ALA A 127 10.41 -0.43 14.56
C ALA A 127 11.32 -1.29 15.45
N GLU A 128 10.84 -1.74 16.61
CA GLU A 128 11.57 -2.68 17.49
C GLU A 128 11.78 -4.04 16.82
N ILE A 129 10.81 -4.54 16.06
CA ILE A 129 10.96 -5.79 15.27
C ILE A 129 12.03 -5.61 14.18
N LEU A 130 12.04 -4.45 13.52
CA LEU A 130 12.89 -4.18 12.36
C LEU A 130 14.26 -3.57 12.71
N ILE A 131 14.59 -3.38 13.99
CA ILE A 131 15.82 -2.67 14.40
C ILE A 131 17.11 -3.34 13.92
N ASN A 132 17.06 -4.65 13.67
CA ASN A 132 18.19 -5.45 13.17
C ASN A 132 18.01 -5.89 11.71
N ASP A 133 17.09 -5.25 10.96
CA ASP A 133 16.98 -5.49 9.53
C ASP A 133 18.23 -4.95 8.83
N HIS A 134 18.84 -5.79 8.00
CA HIS A 134 20.12 -5.50 7.35
C HIS A 134 19.96 -5.05 5.90
N GLU A 135 18.75 -5.14 5.37
CA GLU A 135 18.39 -4.64 4.05
C GLU A 135 18.10 -3.13 4.15
N ASP A 136 18.39 -2.37 3.09
CA ASP A 136 18.20 -0.91 2.97
C ASP A 136 17.41 -0.56 1.68
#